data_AF-A0A4S2ANC3-F1
#
_entry.id   AF-A0A4S2ANC3-F1
#
_cell.length_a   1.000
_cell.length_b   1.000
_cell.length_c   1.000
_cell.angle_alpha   90.00
_cell.angle_beta   90.00
_cell.angle_gamma   90.00
#
_symmetry.space_group_name_H-M   'P 1'
#
loop_
_entity.id
_entity.type
_entity.pdbx_description
1 polymer ?
#
loop_
_entity_poly.entity_id
_entity_poly.type
_entity_poly.pdbx_seq_one_letter_code
_entity_poly.pdbx_strand_id
1 'polypeptide(L)'
;MLAKPAMAAIWVNQYTGEVMGKYDRPAVFKVASAAHRRLFGKSKAEGAFGAITGKLAIGITTIALLMIIISGLIVWRPSKGHVRNKFKISITKGTYKFLYDFHCVGGAVSALIITVCILTGLNWSFGWYRKLLYSTFGTEVAETTSHKTPAENFPAWDYAYSKLSSEYPDKEIRMYQNEADIVVGGCGNQQATDTYKINPANGEVSSVTTYEDKAESNHIKGWIYSLHVGSWLGWLTKIIYLVCVLIGAVLPITGYYLWIKRLILKKCHSA
;
A
#
# COMPACT_ATOMS: atom_id res chain seq x y z
N MET A 1 3.09 -3.33 -31.73
CA MET A 1 2.04 -2.93 -30.75
C MET A 1 2.49 -3.36 -29.36
N LEU A 2 3.21 -2.48 -28.66
CA LEU A 2 3.64 -2.73 -27.28
C LEU A 2 2.53 -2.27 -26.36
N ALA A 3 1.82 -3.20 -25.73
CA ALA A 3 0.93 -2.87 -24.62
C ALA A 3 1.73 -2.05 -23.61
N LYS A 4 1.29 -0.82 -23.31
CA LYS A 4 1.89 0.07 -22.30
C LYS A 4 2.14 -0.77 -21.03
N PRO A 5 3.38 -1.08 -20.65
CA PRO A 5 3.60 -1.78 -19.41
C PRO A 5 3.29 -0.77 -18.31
N ALA A 6 2.17 -0.97 -17.62
CA ALA A 6 1.90 -0.23 -16.41
C ALA A 6 3.09 -0.46 -15.46
N MET A 7 3.86 0.60 -15.18
CA MET A 7 5.01 0.61 -14.28
C MET A 7 6.29 -0.13 -14.74
N ALA A 8 6.59 -0.16 -16.06
CA ALA A 8 7.97 -0.40 -16.49
C ALA A 8 8.74 0.92 -16.51
N ALA A 9 9.99 0.89 -16.08
CA ALA A 9 10.93 1.98 -16.28
C ALA A 9 11.98 1.55 -17.30
N ILE A 10 12.45 2.48 -18.11
CA ILE A 10 13.55 2.25 -19.03
C ILE A 10 14.61 3.28 -18.65
N TRP A 11 15.82 2.83 -18.39
CA TRP A 11 16.98 3.70 -18.29
C TRP A 11 17.52 3.91 -19.68
N VAL A 12 17.62 5.17 -20.08
CA VAL A 12 18.10 5.57 -21.39
C VAL A 12 19.32 6.46 -21.17
N ASN A 13 20.38 6.23 -21.94
CA ASN A 13 21.52 7.11 -21.98
C ASN A 13 21.06 8.44 -22.58
N GLN A 14 21.19 9.52 -21.80
CA GLN A 14 20.70 10.83 -22.18
C GLN A 14 21.43 11.44 -23.39
N TYR A 15 22.67 11.04 -23.67
CA TYR A 15 23.48 11.58 -24.76
C TYR A 15 23.35 10.76 -26.05
N THR A 16 23.19 9.45 -25.94
CA THR A 16 23.16 8.54 -27.11
C THR A 16 21.76 8.04 -27.46
N GLY A 17 20.79 8.19 -26.55
CA GLY A 17 19.46 7.61 -26.69
C GLY A 17 19.43 6.08 -26.52
N GLU A 18 20.55 5.46 -26.16
CA GLU A 18 20.67 4.01 -26.01
C GLU A 18 19.93 3.52 -24.75
N VAL A 19 19.18 2.43 -24.87
CA VAL A 19 18.52 1.82 -23.71
C VAL A 19 19.55 1.08 -22.87
N MET A 20 19.93 1.68 -21.74
CA MET A 20 20.88 1.13 -20.75
C MET A 20 20.28 0.00 -19.93
N GLY A 21 18.96 -0.03 -19.79
CA GLY A 21 18.29 -1.07 -19.03
C GLY A 21 16.78 -0.91 -19.04
N LYS A 22 16.09 -2.01 -18.78
CA LYS A 22 14.64 -2.02 -18.62
C LYS A 22 14.31 -2.62 -17.26
N TYR A 23 13.70 -1.83 -16.40
CA TYR A 23 13.00 -2.35 -15.25
C TYR A 23 11.64 -2.86 -15.69
N ASP A 24 11.46 -4.17 -15.56
CA ASP A 24 10.12 -4.74 -15.50
C ASP A 24 9.85 -5.20 -14.07
N ARG A 25 8.66 -4.89 -13.56
CA ARG A 25 8.26 -5.34 -12.23
C ARG A 25 8.33 -6.87 -12.17
N PRO A 26 9.03 -7.47 -11.19
CA PRO A 26 9.13 -8.92 -11.10
C PRO A 26 7.76 -9.61 -11.08
N ALA A 27 7.67 -10.78 -11.73
CA ALA A 27 6.40 -11.49 -11.91
C ALA A 27 5.67 -11.76 -10.58
N VAL A 28 6.41 -12.11 -9.53
CA VAL A 28 5.85 -12.32 -8.18
C VAL A 28 5.08 -11.10 -7.66
N PHE A 29 5.58 -9.88 -7.89
CA PHE A 29 4.91 -8.66 -7.45
C PHE A 29 3.74 -8.26 -8.34
N LYS A 30 3.77 -8.62 -9.63
CA LYS A 30 2.61 -8.47 -10.53
C LYS A 30 1.46 -9.36 -10.06
N VAL A 31 1.75 -10.63 -9.79
CA VAL A 31 0.79 -11.63 -9.29
C VAL A 31 0.26 -11.22 -7.92
N ALA A 32 1.15 -10.89 -6.97
CA ALA A 32 0.76 -10.44 -5.64
C ALA A 32 -0.13 -9.19 -5.69
N SER A 33 0.22 -8.19 -6.53
CA SER A 33 -0.60 -6.99 -6.68
C SER A 33 -1.96 -7.29 -7.31
N ALA A 34 -2.03 -8.21 -8.27
CA ALA A 34 -3.29 -8.61 -8.90
C ALA A 34 -4.20 -9.34 -7.89
N ALA A 35 -3.64 -10.27 -7.11
CA ALA A 35 -4.33 -10.95 -6.02
C ALA A 35 -4.85 -9.97 -4.97
N HIS A 36 -3.95 -9.13 -4.45
CA HIS A 36 -4.22 -8.23 -3.32
C HIS A 36 -5.22 -7.13 -3.63
N ARG A 37 -5.25 -6.63 -4.88
CA ARG A 37 -6.09 -5.48 -5.25
C ARG A 37 -7.40 -5.86 -5.94
N ARG A 38 -7.42 -6.99 -6.66
CA ARG A 38 -8.51 -7.36 -7.58
C ARG A 38 -8.80 -8.86 -7.64
N LEU A 39 -8.23 -9.68 -6.75
CA LEU A 39 -8.41 -11.14 -6.79
C LEU A 39 -8.11 -11.72 -8.18
N PHE A 40 -6.95 -11.35 -8.76
CA PHE A 40 -6.53 -11.71 -10.12
C PHE A 40 -7.38 -11.14 -11.26
N GLY A 41 -8.36 -10.28 -10.96
CA GLY A 41 -9.13 -9.54 -11.95
C GLY A 41 -8.23 -8.66 -12.82
N LYS A 42 -8.39 -8.79 -14.14
CA LYS A 42 -7.70 -8.01 -15.16
C LYS A 42 -7.91 -6.51 -14.95
N SER A 43 -6.90 -5.69 -15.23
CA SER A 43 -7.02 -4.24 -15.07
C SER A 43 -7.99 -3.61 -16.09
N LYS A 44 -8.37 -2.33 -15.91
CA LYS A 44 -9.14 -1.58 -16.93
C LYS A 44 -8.47 -1.62 -18.32
N ALA A 45 -7.14 -1.71 -18.38
CA ALA A 45 -6.39 -1.78 -19.62
C ALA A 45 -6.41 -3.17 -20.29
N GLU A 46 -6.91 -4.20 -19.60
CA GLU A 46 -6.86 -5.61 -20.01
C GLU A 46 -8.26 -6.21 -20.26
N GLY A 47 -9.30 -5.36 -20.32
CA GLY A 47 -10.70 -5.76 -20.36
C GLY A 47 -11.29 -5.82 -18.95
N ALA A 48 -12.16 -4.86 -18.62
CA ALA A 48 -12.64 -4.58 -17.27
C ALA A 48 -13.61 -5.63 -16.68
N PHE A 49 -13.65 -6.84 -17.21
CA PHE A 49 -14.47 -7.92 -16.65
C PHE A 49 -13.74 -8.54 -15.45
N GLY A 50 -14.31 -8.38 -14.24
CA GLY A 50 -13.76 -8.92 -12.99
C GLY A 50 -12.95 -7.94 -12.13
N ALA A 51 -12.46 -6.82 -12.66
CA ALA A 51 -11.79 -5.79 -11.85
C ALA A 51 -12.68 -5.21 -10.74
N ILE A 52 -13.95 -4.98 -11.06
CA ILE A 52 -14.93 -4.38 -10.13
C ILE A 52 -15.31 -5.41 -9.08
N THR A 53 -15.66 -6.63 -9.51
CA THR A 53 -16.07 -7.73 -8.63
C THR A 53 -14.95 -8.13 -7.68
N GLY A 54 -13.73 -8.30 -8.18
CA GLY A 54 -12.58 -8.63 -7.35
C GLY A 54 -12.23 -7.53 -6.36
N LYS A 55 -12.27 -6.26 -6.79
CA LYS A 55 -12.10 -5.11 -5.89
C LYS A 55 -13.16 -5.09 -4.79
N LEU A 56 -14.42 -5.34 -5.14
CA LEU A 56 -15.53 -5.37 -4.19
C LEU A 56 -15.37 -6.54 -3.20
N ALA A 57 -15.04 -7.74 -3.69
CA ALA A 57 -14.81 -8.91 -2.85
C ALA A 57 -13.65 -8.70 -1.86
N ILE A 58 -12.53 -8.15 -2.31
CA ILE A 58 -11.42 -7.77 -1.43
C ILE A 58 -11.87 -6.73 -0.41
N GLY A 59 -12.64 -5.72 -0.82
CA GLY A 59 -13.19 -4.72 0.09
C GLY A 59 -14.08 -5.33 1.19
N ILE A 60 -15.02 -6.20 0.82
CA ILE A 60 -15.94 -6.86 1.76
C ILE A 60 -15.17 -7.78 2.71
N THR A 61 -14.26 -8.59 2.20
CA THR A 61 -13.42 -9.49 3.02
C THR A 61 -12.49 -8.71 3.96
N THR A 62 -12.03 -7.52 3.56
CA THR A 62 -11.27 -6.61 4.43
C THR A 62 -12.10 -6.10 5.61
N ILE A 63 -13.38 -5.76 5.38
CA ILE A 63 -14.32 -5.39 6.46
C ILE A 63 -14.60 -6.59 7.36
N ALA A 64 -14.81 -7.79 6.80
CA ALA A 64 -14.99 -9.01 7.58
C ALA A 64 -13.75 -9.32 8.44
N LEU A 65 -12.54 -9.15 7.90
CA LEU A 65 -11.29 -9.29 8.64
C LEU A 65 -11.21 -8.32 9.82
N LEU A 66 -11.65 -7.06 9.64
CA LEU A 66 -11.72 -6.08 10.73
C LEU A 66 -12.64 -6.58 11.86
N MET A 67 -13.81 -7.13 11.53
CA MET A 67 -14.74 -7.68 12.52
C MET A 67 -14.15 -8.90 13.25
N ILE A 68 -13.40 -9.74 12.54
CA ILE A 68 -12.68 -10.89 13.14
C ILE A 68 -11.59 -10.40 14.10
N ILE A 69 -10.82 -9.37 13.74
CA ILE A 69 -9.80 -8.80 14.62
C ILE A 69 -10.44 -8.21 15.88
N ILE A 70 -11.51 -7.42 15.74
CA ILE A 70 -12.22 -6.80 16.87
C ILE A 70 -12.75 -7.90 17.81
N SER A 71 -13.47 -8.89 17.28
CA SER A 71 -14.01 -9.99 18.10
C SER A 71 -12.90 -10.83 18.73
N GLY A 72 -11.81 -11.10 18.02
CA GLY A 72 -10.63 -11.80 18.53
C GLY A 72 -9.97 -11.06 19.70
N LEU A 73 -9.81 -9.74 19.60
CA LEU A 73 -9.25 -8.90 20.67
C LEU A 73 -10.17 -8.86 21.91
N ILE A 74 -11.49 -8.79 21.70
CA ILE A 74 -12.46 -8.85 22.80
C ILE A 74 -12.31 -10.17 23.57
N VAL A 75 -12.21 -11.30 22.87
CA VAL A 75 -12.04 -12.63 23.47
C VAL A 75 -10.65 -12.81 24.10
N TRP A 76 -9.61 -12.22 23.52
CA TRP A 76 -8.24 -12.37 24.00
C TRP A 76 -7.95 -11.59 25.30
N ARG A 77 -8.79 -10.60 25.65
CA ARG A 77 -8.60 -9.70 26.80
C ARG A 77 -8.11 -10.44 28.06
N PRO A 78 -6.95 -10.04 28.64
CA PRO A 78 -6.43 -10.69 29.83
C PRO A 78 -7.31 -10.38 31.05
N SER A 79 -7.52 -11.38 31.92
CA SER A 79 -8.06 -11.15 33.26
C SER A 79 -7.03 -10.39 34.10
N LYS A 80 -7.51 -9.61 35.09
CA LYS A 80 -6.64 -8.81 35.96
C LYS A 80 -5.52 -9.70 36.56
N GLY A 81 -4.28 -9.21 36.52
CA GLY A 81 -3.10 -9.86 37.12
C GLY A 81 -2.35 -10.90 36.27
N HIS A 82 -2.87 -11.32 35.10
CA HIS A 82 -2.29 -12.44 34.33
C HIS A 82 -1.78 -12.08 32.92
N VAL A 83 -1.51 -10.79 32.68
CA VAL A 83 -1.15 -10.26 31.34
C VAL A 83 0.10 -10.93 30.78
N ARG A 84 1.16 -11.09 31.57
CA ARG A 84 2.43 -11.70 31.12
C ARG A 84 2.26 -13.14 30.62
N ASN A 85 1.37 -13.91 31.26
CA ASN A 85 1.11 -15.30 30.88
C ASN A 85 0.38 -15.41 29.52
N LYS A 86 -0.35 -14.38 29.12
CA LYS A 86 -1.09 -14.34 27.84
C LYS A 86 -0.20 -14.06 26.62
N PHE A 87 1.04 -13.63 26.83
CA PHE A 87 2.04 -13.45 25.77
C PHE A 87 3.06 -14.59 25.68
N LYS A 88 2.89 -15.64 26.50
CA LYS A 88 3.80 -16.79 26.52
C LYS A 88 3.40 -17.82 25.45
N ILE A 89 4.33 -18.15 24.56
CA ILE A 89 4.14 -19.20 23.54
C ILE A 89 4.79 -20.49 24.02
N SER A 90 4.02 -21.57 24.07
CA SER A 90 4.51 -22.89 24.47
C SER A 90 4.97 -23.67 23.24
N ILE A 91 6.28 -23.96 23.15
CA ILE A 91 6.86 -24.70 22.01
C ILE A 91 6.94 -26.21 22.30
N THR A 92 7.03 -26.59 23.58
CA THR A 92 7.29 -27.98 24.00
C THR A 92 6.03 -28.82 24.23
N LYS A 93 4.84 -28.21 24.21
CA LYS A 93 3.56 -28.86 24.59
C LYS A 93 2.77 -29.43 23.39
N GLY A 94 3.47 -29.71 22.29
CA GLY A 94 2.89 -30.24 21.06
C GLY A 94 2.27 -29.19 20.14
N THR A 95 2.04 -29.60 18.88
CA THR A 95 1.66 -28.71 17.78
C THR A 95 0.34 -27.97 18.01
N TYR A 96 -0.67 -28.61 18.62
CA TYR A 96 -1.95 -27.95 18.90
C TYR A 96 -1.78 -26.76 19.86
N LYS A 97 -1.06 -26.96 20.97
CA LYS A 97 -0.83 -25.89 21.96
C LYS A 97 0.04 -24.77 21.39
N PHE A 98 1.07 -25.13 20.63
CA PHE A 98 1.93 -24.16 19.95
C PHE A 98 1.11 -23.29 18.98
N LEU A 99 0.34 -23.88 18.08
CA LEU A 99 -0.47 -23.13 17.11
C LEU A 99 -1.58 -22.32 17.78
N TYR A 100 -2.17 -22.81 18.88
CA TYR A 100 -3.12 -22.05 19.68
C TYR A 100 -2.46 -20.81 20.29
N ASP A 101 -1.31 -20.96 20.95
CA ASP A 101 -0.59 -19.85 21.56
C ASP A 101 -0.12 -18.86 20.50
N PHE A 102 0.43 -19.35 19.39
CA PHE A 102 0.84 -18.52 18.26
C PHE A 102 -0.35 -17.74 17.69
N HIS A 103 -1.51 -18.38 17.50
CA HIS A 103 -2.71 -17.72 16.98
C HIS A 103 -3.18 -16.59 17.91
N CYS A 104 -3.22 -16.84 19.23
CA CYS A 104 -3.64 -15.85 20.21
C CYS A 104 -2.62 -14.71 20.35
N VAL A 105 -1.34 -15.02 20.58
CA VAL A 105 -0.29 -14.02 20.81
C VAL A 105 0.03 -13.27 19.53
N GLY A 106 0.22 -13.98 18.42
CA GLY A 106 0.47 -13.41 17.11
C GLY A 106 -0.69 -12.52 16.65
N GLY A 107 -1.93 -12.98 16.87
CA GLY A 107 -3.13 -12.16 16.63
C GLY A 107 -3.11 -10.85 17.41
N ALA A 108 -2.88 -10.91 18.73
CA ALA A 108 -2.86 -9.71 19.56
C ALA A 108 -1.73 -8.73 19.19
N VAL A 109 -0.51 -9.23 18.94
CA VAL A 109 0.65 -8.39 18.60
C VAL A 109 0.50 -7.74 17.22
N SER A 110 -0.01 -8.47 16.23
CA SER A 110 -0.17 -7.96 14.87
C SER A 110 -1.45 -7.15 14.64
N ALA A 111 -2.45 -7.26 15.53
CA ALA A 111 -3.77 -6.67 15.35
C ALA A 111 -3.74 -5.16 15.09
N LEU A 112 -2.94 -4.39 15.83
CA LEU A 112 -2.88 -2.94 15.66
C LEU A 112 -2.39 -2.56 14.26
N ILE A 113 -1.29 -3.18 13.81
CA ILE A 113 -0.69 -2.89 12.51
C ILE A 113 -1.61 -3.34 11.38
N ILE A 114 -2.18 -4.54 11.48
CA ILE A 114 -3.13 -5.03 10.47
C ILE A 114 -4.37 -4.12 10.43
N THR A 115 -4.85 -3.62 11.58
CA THR A 115 -5.97 -2.66 11.63
C THR A 115 -5.61 -1.36 10.91
N VAL A 116 -4.42 -0.80 11.11
CA VAL A 116 -3.95 0.37 10.35
C VAL A 116 -3.93 0.09 8.85
N CYS A 117 -3.43 -1.08 8.42
CA CYS A 117 -3.44 -1.49 7.01
C CYS A 117 -4.86 -1.61 6.44
N ILE A 118 -5.81 -2.14 7.21
CA ILE A 118 -7.23 -2.26 6.83
C ILE A 118 -7.83 -0.86 6.65
N LEU A 119 -7.73 0.02 7.66
CA LEU A 119 -8.34 1.34 7.62
C LEU A 119 -7.78 2.19 6.47
N THR A 120 -6.47 2.18 6.29
CA THR A 120 -5.85 2.86 5.13
C THR A 120 -6.25 2.19 3.81
N GLY A 121 -6.26 0.86 3.74
CA GLY A 121 -6.62 0.04 2.57
C GLY A 121 -8.01 0.30 2.00
N LEU A 122 -8.99 0.48 2.90
CA LEU A 122 -10.40 0.71 2.51
C LEU A 122 -10.59 1.97 1.66
N ASN A 123 -9.68 2.95 1.74
CA ASN A 123 -9.70 4.16 0.90
C ASN A 123 -9.62 3.86 -0.60
N TRP A 124 -8.90 2.81 -1.00
CA TRP A 124 -8.81 2.42 -2.41
C TRP A 124 -10.00 1.55 -2.84
N SER A 125 -10.65 0.86 -1.90
CA SER A 125 -11.78 -0.04 -2.17
C SER A 125 -13.10 0.71 -2.30
N PHE A 126 -13.41 1.62 -1.36
CA PHE A 126 -14.73 2.22 -1.24
C PHE A 126 -14.68 3.75 -1.28
N GLY A 127 -15.34 4.34 -2.29
CA GLY A 127 -15.41 5.79 -2.44
C GLY A 127 -16.14 6.48 -1.27
N TRP A 128 -17.19 5.86 -0.73
CA TRP A 128 -17.92 6.39 0.43
C TRP A 128 -17.04 6.44 1.69
N TYR A 129 -16.26 5.39 1.95
CA TYR A 129 -15.37 5.32 3.10
C TYR A 129 -14.27 6.36 2.99
N ARG A 130 -13.68 6.51 1.79
CA ARG A 130 -12.69 7.55 1.53
C ARG A 130 -13.25 8.95 1.77
N LYS A 131 -14.46 9.26 1.28
CA LYS A 131 -15.11 10.55 1.53
C LYS A 131 -15.34 10.79 3.02
N LEU A 132 -15.86 9.79 3.73
CA LEU A 132 -16.09 9.85 5.16
C LEU A 132 -14.78 10.10 5.92
N LEU A 133 -13.72 9.35 5.62
CA LEU A 133 -12.43 9.51 6.28
C LEU A 133 -11.88 10.93 6.07
N TYR A 134 -11.90 11.45 4.85
CA TYR A 134 -11.42 12.81 4.57
C TYR A 134 -12.27 13.87 5.27
N SER A 135 -13.59 13.68 5.37
CA SER A 135 -14.45 14.61 6.11
C SER A 135 -14.14 14.62 7.61
N THR A 136 -13.69 13.51 8.21
CA THR A 136 -13.23 13.52 9.62
C THR A 136 -12.00 14.39 9.85
N PHE A 137 -11.21 14.63 8.80
CA PHE A 137 -10.09 15.57 8.80
C PHE A 137 -10.48 16.97 8.32
N GLY A 138 -11.78 17.25 8.12
CA GLY A 138 -12.27 18.56 7.68
C GLY A 138 -11.90 18.91 6.24
N THR A 139 -11.61 17.92 5.39
CA THR A 139 -11.18 18.16 4.01
C THR A 139 -11.95 17.30 3.00
N GLU A 140 -11.94 17.72 1.74
CA GLU A 140 -12.47 16.92 0.63
C GLU A 140 -11.42 15.96 0.08
N VAL A 141 -11.87 14.95 -0.65
CA VAL A 141 -10.97 13.97 -1.27
C VAL A 141 -10.07 14.67 -2.28
N ALA A 142 -8.76 14.52 -2.12
CA ALA A 142 -7.78 15.06 -3.06
C ALA A 142 -8.09 14.64 -4.50
N GLU A 143 -8.14 15.60 -5.40
CA GLU A 143 -8.28 15.32 -6.82
C GLU A 143 -7.10 14.48 -7.31
N THR A 144 -7.39 13.52 -8.18
CA THR A 144 -6.33 12.77 -8.85
C THR A 144 -6.01 13.51 -10.14
N THR A 145 -4.92 14.28 -10.14
CA THR A 145 -4.38 14.87 -11.36
C THR A 145 -3.96 13.75 -12.29
N SER A 146 -4.52 13.76 -13.50
CA SER A 146 -4.09 12.84 -14.56
C SER A 146 -2.95 13.49 -15.31
N HIS A 147 -1.72 13.10 -14.98
CA HIS A 147 -0.54 13.54 -15.70
C HIS A 147 -0.65 13.17 -17.19
N LYS A 148 -0.44 14.14 -18.08
CA LYS A 148 -0.41 13.88 -19.52
C LYS A 148 0.99 13.42 -19.92
N THR A 149 1.05 12.27 -20.59
CA THR A 149 2.29 11.66 -21.09
C THR A 149 2.02 10.94 -22.42
N PRO A 150 3.01 10.88 -23.34
CA PRO A 150 4.34 11.51 -23.27
C PRO A 150 4.29 13.03 -23.52
N ALA A 151 5.41 13.73 -23.37
CA ALA A 151 5.52 15.13 -23.76
C ALA A 151 5.44 15.26 -25.30
N GLU A 152 4.73 16.27 -25.79
CA GLU A 152 4.54 16.51 -27.22
C GLU A 152 5.71 17.29 -27.85
N ASN A 153 6.33 18.20 -27.09
CA ASN A 153 7.44 19.04 -27.54
C ASN A 153 8.72 18.65 -26.78
N PHE A 154 9.61 17.93 -27.45
CA PHE A 154 10.84 17.42 -26.84
C PHE A 154 11.84 18.53 -26.46
N PRO A 155 12.16 19.53 -27.30
CA PRO A 155 13.02 20.65 -26.90
C PRO A 155 12.57 21.38 -25.63
N ALA A 156 11.28 21.69 -25.52
CA ALA A 156 10.72 22.32 -24.33
C ALA A 156 10.87 21.41 -23.09
N TRP A 157 10.61 20.11 -23.25
CA TRP A 157 10.78 19.13 -22.20
C TRP A 157 12.24 19.00 -21.75
N ASP A 158 13.18 18.96 -22.68
CA ASP A 158 14.62 18.80 -22.42
C ASP A 158 15.22 20.03 -21.73
N TYR A 159 14.80 21.23 -22.16
CA TYR A 159 15.15 22.47 -21.49
C TYR A 159 14.67 22.48 -20.03
N ALA A 160 13.41 22.11 -19.79
CA ALA A 160 12.85 22.04 -18.44
C ALA A 160 13.59 21.00 -17.59
N TYR A 161 13.83 19.80 -18.13
CA TYR A 161 14.55 18.73 -17.43
C TYR A 161 15.98 19.15 -17.09
N SER A 162 16.73 19.69 -18.04
CA SER A 162 18.12 20.13 -17.83
C SER A 162 18.22 21.19 -16.75
N LYS A 163 17.28 22.16 -16.75
CA LYS A 163 17.20 23.18 -15.71
C LYS A 163 16.96 22.57 -14.33
N LEU A 164 15.94 21.72 -14.19
CA LEU A 164 15.59 21.10 -12.90
C LEU A 164 16.68 20.13 -12.42
N SER A 165 17.30 19.37 -13.33
CA SER A 165 18.37 18.42 -12.99
C SER A 165 19.65 19.12 -12.54
N SER A 166 19.93 20.32 -13.06
CA SER A 166 21.05 21.14 -12.59
C SER A 166 20.79 21.73 -11.20
N GLU A 167 19.54 22.05 -10.89
CA GLU A 167 19.14 22.63 -9.60
C GLU A 167 19.01 21.56 -8.50
N TYR A 168 18.58 20.34 -8.87
CA TYR A 168 18.32 19.24 -7.95
C TYR A 168 19.07 17.95 -8.35
N PRO A 169 20.41 17.94 -8.30
CA PRO A 169 21.22 16.81 -8.81
C PRO A 169 20.96 15.49 -8.08
N ASP A 170 20.58 15.54 -6.80
CA ASP A 170 20.38 14.35 -5.95
C ASP A 170 18.90 13.93 -5.80
N LYS A 171 17.99 14.54 -6.56
CA LYS A 171 16.54 14.27 -6.44
C LYS A 171 16.01 13.49 -7.64
N GLU A 172 15.03 12.63 -7.37
CA GLU A 172 14.25 11.99 -8.44
C GLU A 172 13.31 13.04 -9.05
N ILE A 173 13.45 13.27 -10.35
CA ILE A 173 12.61 14.17 -11.14
C ILE A 173 11.67 13.33 -12.01
N ARG A 174 10.37 13.53 -11.85
CA ARG A 174 9.33 12.89 -12.67
C ARG A 174 8.78 13.91 -13.65
N MET A 175 9.09 13.72 -14.92
CA MET A 175 8.66 14.64 -15.96
C MET A 175 7.37 14.20 -16.63
N TYR A 176 6.52 15.17 -16.96
CA TYR A 176 5.27 14.99 -17.70
C TYR A 176 5.18 16.06 -18.82
N GLN A 177 4.04 16.15 -19.51
CA GLN A 177 3.89 17.08 -20.64
C GLN A 177 3.89 18.56 -20.23
N ASN A 178 3.16 18.90 -19.16
CA ASN A 178 2.94 20.28 -18.71
C ASN A 178 3.29 20.50 -17.24
N GLU A 179 3.99 19.53 -16.64
CA GLU A 179 4.36 19.54 -15.24
C GLU A 179 5.57 18.63 -15.00
N ALA A 180 6.27 18.87 -13.89
CA ALA A 180 7.28 17.98 -13.35
C ALA A 180 7.10 17.87 -11.83
N ASP A 181 7.29 16.69 -11.28
CA ASP A 181 7.33 16.49 -9.84
C ASP A 181 8.77 16.23 -9.38
N ILE A 182 9.23 16.97 -8.38
CA ILE A 182 10.48 16.71 -7.67
C ILE A 182 10.16 15.95 -6.40
N VAL A 183 10.76 14.77 -6.23
CA VAL A 183 10.52 13.94 -5.04
C VAL A 183 11.28 14.53 -3.84
N VAL A 184 10.55 15.16 -2.94
CA VAL A 184 11.07 15.70 -1.67
C VAL A 184 10.80 14.78 -0.48
N GLY A 185 10.03 13.71 -0.69
CA GLY A 185 9.64 12.76 0.35
C GLY A 185 10.78 12.04 1.05
N GLY A 186 10.54 11.71 2.32
CA GLY A 186 11.50 11.07 3.21
C GLY A 186 10.81 10.24 4.30
N CYS A 187 11.30 10.33 5.53
CA CYS A 187 10.58 9.80 6.69
C CYS A 187 9.23 10.52 6.83
N GLY A 188 8.18 9.77 7.15
CA GLY A 188 6.80 10.23 7.24
C GLY A 188 6.05 9.98 5.94
N ASN A 189 6.27 10.84 4.95
CA ASN A 189 5.59 10.76 3.65
C ASN A 189 6.59 10.59 2.48
N GLN A 190 6.72 9.37 1.99
CA GLN A 190 7.56 9.06 0.82
C GLN A 190 6.94 9.53 -0.51
N GLN A 191 5.68 9.96 -0.52
CA GLN A 191 5.01 10.48 -1.71
C GLN A 191 5.03 12.01 -1.79
N ALA A 192 5.68 12.70 -0.85
CA ALA A 192 5.80 14.14 -0.89
C ALA A 192 6.59 14.58 -2.13
N THR A 193 6.02 15.52 -2.86
CA THR A 193 6.53 16.02 -4.15
C THR A 193 6.25 17.51 -4.24
N ASP A 194 7.21 18.25 -4.79
CA ASP A 194 6.99 19.61 -5.26
C ASP A 194 6.58 19.54 -6.72
N THR A 195 5.50 20.22 -7.10
CA THR A 195 4.97 20.18 -8.46
C THR A 195 5.27 21.48 -9.18
N TYR A 196 6.01 21.38 -10.27
CA TYR A 196 6.40 22.47 -11.16
C TYR A 196 5.49 22.43 -12.37
N LYS A 197 4.72 23.49 -12.62
CA LYS A 197 3.99 23.61 -13.89
C LYS A 197 4.94 24.10 -14.97
N ILE A 198 4.99 23.37 -16.07
CA ILE A 198 5.88 23.64 -17.19
C ILE A 198 5.04 24.08 -18.38
N ASN A 199 5.43 25.17 -19.03
CA ASN A 199 4.84 25.55 -20.29
C ASN A 199 5.29 24.56 -21.38
N PRO A 200 4.37 23.79 -22.00
CA PRO A 200 4.74 22.77 -22.98
C PRO A 200 5.32 23.35 -24.29
N ALA A 201 5.16 24.65 -24.55
CA ALA A 201 5.66 25.28 -25.77
C ALA A 201 7.16 25.62 -25.69
N ASN A 202 7.65 26.07 -24.52
CA ASN A 202 9.01 26.58 -24.36
C ASN A 202 9.79 25.96 -23.19
N GLY A 203 9.16 25.17 -22.32
CA GLY A 203 9.81 24.50 -21.21
C GLY A 203 10.00 25.37 -19.96
N GLU A 204 9.49 26.60 -19.97
CA GLU A 204 9.63 27.48 -18.80
C GLU A 204 8.71 27.04 -17.67
N VAL A 205 9.24 27.13 -16.44
CA VAL A 205 8.47 26.92 -15.22
C VAL A 205 7.53 28.12 -15.04
N SER A 206 6.23 27.87 -15.08
CA SER A 206 5.21 28.90 -14.91
C SER A 206 4.82 29.11 -13.45
N SER A 207 4.81 28.04 -12.64
CA SER A 207 4.53 28.12 -11.21
C SER A 207 5.07 26.90 -10.49
N VAL A 208 5.42 27.06 -9.22
CA VAL A 208 5.81 25.96 -8.33
C VAL A 208 4.77 25.84 -7.21
N THR A 209 4.35 24.63 -6.93
CA THR A 209 3.56 24.30 -5.74
C THR A 209 4.39 23.34 -4.90
N THR A 210 4.98 23.88 -3.83
CA THR A 210 5.76 23.06 -2.90
C THR A 210 4.85 22.07 -2.18
N TYR A 211 5.41 20.99 -1.67
CA TYR A 211 4.65 20.03 -0.87
C TYR A 211 4.00 20.70 0.35
N GLU A 212 4.67 21.67 0.98
CA GLU A 212 4.14 22.40 2.14
C GLU A 212 2.91 23.25 1.79
N ASP A 213 2.87 23.80 0.57
CA ASP A 213 1.76 24.63 0.09
C ASP A 213 0.61 23.81 -0.53
N LYS A 214 0.72 22.47 -0.60
CA LYS A 214 -0.34 21.63 -1.14
C LYS A 214 -1.54 21.62 -0.19
N ALA A 215 -2.73 21.45 -0.76
CA ALA A 215 -3.93 21.26 0.05
C ALA A 215 -3.77 20.06 1.01
N GLU A 216 -4.26 20.18 2.24
CA GLU A 216 -4.21 19.16 3.30
C GLU A 216 -4.62 17.76 2.84
N SER A 217 -5.59 17.68 1.93
CA SER A 217 -6.05 16.42 1.33
C SER A 217 -4.91 15.65 0.63
N ASN A 218 -3.91 16.34 0.07
CA ASN A 218 -2.72 15.72 -0.53
C ASN A 218 -1.75 15.19 0.53
N HIS A 219 -1.59 15.89 1.66
CA HIS A 219 -0.78 15.40 2.78
C HIS A 219 -1.39 14.13 3.36
N ILE A 220 -2.71 14.15 3.61
CA ILE A 220 -3.47 13.00 4.10
C ILE A 220 -3.35 11.82 3.13
N LYS A 221 -3.48 12.06 1.83
CA LYS A 221 -3.31 11.02 0.79
C LYS A 221 -1.94 10.34 0.88
N GLY A 222 -0.87 11.11 1.02
CA GLY A 222 0.49 10.57 1.15
C GLY A 222 0.72 9.82 2.47
N TRP A 223 0.14 10.30 3.57
CA TRP A 223 0.16 9.61 4.86
C TRP A 223 -0.62 8.29 4.84
N ILE A 224 -1.81 8.27 4.23
CA ILE A 224 -2.60 7.03 4.05
C ILE A 224 -1.75 5.98 3.31
N TYR A 225 -1.05 6.38 2.25
CA TYR A 225 -0.15 5.47 1.56
C TYR A 225 0.99 4.99 2.46
N SER A 226 1.71 5.92 3.10
CA SER A 226 2.90 5.60 3.90
C SER A 226 2.58 4.74 5.12
N LEU A 227 1.41 4.95 5.74
CA LEU A 227 0.88 4.10 6.81
C LEU A 227 0.42 2.74 6.31
N HIS A 228 -0.12 2.64 5.09
CA HIS A 228 -0.56 1.36 4.53
C HIS A 228 0.62 0.43 4.22
N VAL A 229 1.68 0.96 3.62
CA VAL A 229 2.87 0.18 3.24
C VAL A 229 3.94 0.14 4.33
N GLY A 230 3.76 0.88 5.43
CA GLY A 230 4.68 0.91 6.57
C GLY A 230 6.00 1.63 6.27
N SER A 231 6.02 2.62 5.38
CA SER A 231 7.25 3.30 4.96
C SER A 231 7.58 4.58 5.73
N TRP A 232 6.76 4.95 6.71
CA TRP A 232 6.84 6.23 7.43
C TRP A 232 8.07 6.39 8.35
N LEU A 233 8.77 5.32 8.79
CA LEU A 233 10.13 5.42 9.36
C LEU A 233 11.16 4.68 8.52
N GLY A 234 10.94 4.62 7.20
CA GLY A 234 11.82 3.92 6.28
C GLY A 234 11.87 2.41 6.54
N TRP A 235 13.07 1.85 6.66
CA TRP A 235 13.26 0.39 6.76
C TRP A 235 12.76 -0.22 8.06
N LEU A 236 12.83 0.51 9.17
CA LEU A 236 12.42 0.02 10.49
C LEU A 236 10.96 -0.42 10.47
N THR A 237 10.06 0.48 10.06
CA THR A 237 8.62 0.20 10.01
C THR A 237 8.28 -0.81 8.93
N LYS A 238 9.02 -0.85 7.80
CA LYS A 238 8.82 -1.88 6.77
C LYS A 238 9.06 -3.29 7.30
N ILE A 239 10.10 -3.49 8.12
CA ILE A 239 10.40 -4.80 8.73
C ILE A 239 9.30 -5.19 9.71
N ILE A 240 8.86 -4.25 10.56
CA ILE A 240 7.77 -4.51 11.51
C ILE A 240 6.48 -4.90 10.77
N TYR A 241 6.12 -4.15 9.71
CA TYR A 241 4.96 -4.45 8.88
C TYR A 241 5.07 -5.81 8.21
N LEU A 242 6.24 -6.14 7.66
CA LEU A 242 6.50 -7.44 7.04
C LEU A 242 6.22 -8.57 8.04
N VAL A 243 6.77 -8.49 9.25
CA VAL A 243 6.55 -9.49 10.31
C VAL A 243 5.06 -9.60 10.67
N CYS A 244 4.38 -8.47 10.90
CA CYS A 244 2.98 -8.49 11.29
C CYS A 244 2.05 -9.00 10.17
N VAL A 245 2.31 -8.66 8.91
CA VAL A 245 1.52 -9.16 7.78
C VAL A 245 1.79 -10.65 7.53
N LEU A 246 3.02 -11.12 7.72
CA LEU A 246 3.34 -12.56 7.66
C LEU A 246 2.61 -13.34 8.76
N ILE A 247 2.58 -12.82 10.00
CA ILE A 247 1.76 -13.38 11.08
C ILE A 247 0.30 -13.40 10.63
N GLY A 248 -0.23 -12.26 10.18
CA GLY A 248 -1.60 -12.12 9.69
C GLY A 248 -1.97 -13.11 8.59
N ALA A 249 -1.06 -13.45 7.69
CA ALA A 249 -1.27 -14.45 6.64
C ALA A 249 -1.37 -15.89 7.19
N VAL A 250 -0.69 -16.18 8.30
CA VAL A 250 -0.70 -17.51 8.95
C VAL A 250 -1.89 -17.68 9.90
N LEU A 251 -2.45 -16.59 10.44
CA LEU A 251 -3.57 -16.65 11.39
C LEU A 251 -4.82 -17.36 10.85
N PRO A 252 -5.31 -17.12 9.62
CA PRO A 252 -6.44 -17.88 9.07
C PRO A 252 -6.16 -19.39 9.03
N ILE A 253 -4.96 -19.78 8.59
CA ILE A 253 -4.55 -21.19 8.48
C ILE A 253 -4.57 -21.86 9.85
N THR A 254 -3.96 -21.22 10.85
CA THR A 254 -3.95 -21.73 12.23
C THR A 254 -5.35 -21.76 12.84
N GLY A 255 -6.18 -20.76 12.57
CA GLY A 255 -7.58 -20.71 13.01
C GLY A 255 -8.40 -21.88 12.47
N TYR A 256 -8.33 -22.16 11.16
CA TYR A 256 -9.01 -23.31 10.55
C TYR A 256 -8.52 -24.63 11.11
N TYR A 257 -7.19 -24.80 11.28
CA TYR A 257 -6.62 -26.00 11.88
C TYR A 257 -7.17 -26.25 13.30
N LEU A 258 -7.18 -25.22 14.16
CA LEU A 258 -7.67 -25.31 15.53
C LEU A 258 -9.17 -25.64 15.58
N TRP A 259 -9.95 -25.04 14.66
CA TRP A 259 -11.38 -25.30 14.53
C TRP A 259 -11.66 -26.75 14.10
N ILE A 260 -10.99 -27.24 13.05
CA ILE A 260 -11.15 -28.62 12.57
C ILE A 260 -10.76 -29.62 13.65
N LYS A 261 -9.61 -29.43 14.33
CA LYS A 261 -9.20 -30.30 15.45
C LYS A 261 -10.23 -30.34 16.56
N ARG A 262 -10.82 -29.19 16.91
CA ARG A 262 -11.89 -29.11 17.92
C ARG A 262 -13.14 -29.91 17.51
N LEU A 263 -13.52 -29.87 16.23
CA LEU A 263 -14.67 -30.64 15.72
C LEU A 263 -14.44 -32.16 15.77
N ILE A 264 -13.24 -32.60 15.38
CA ILE A 264 -12.86 -34.02 15.43
C ILE A 264 -12.89 -34.53 16.87
N LEU A 265 -12.27 -33.78 17.81
CA LEU A 265 -12.26 -34.15 19.22
C LEU A 265 -13.67 -34.20 19.81
N LYS A 266 -14.57 -33.28 19.43
CA LYS A 266 -15.96 -33.33 19.88
C LYS A 266 -16.67 -34.62 19.44
N LYS A 267 -16.49 -35.04 18.18
CA LYS A 267 -17.10 -36.28 17.68
C LYS A 267 -16.61 -37.53 18.43
N CYS A 268 -15.32 -37.62 18.75
CA CYS A 268 -14.76 -38.76 19.48
C CYS A 268 -15.23 -38.88 20.94
N HIS A 269 -15.66 -37.77 21.57
CA HIS A 269 -16.20 -37.81 22.94
C HIS A 269 -17.72 -38.01 22.98
N SER A 270 -18.39 -37.93 21.83
CA SER A 270 -19.84 -38.14 21.71
C SER A 270 -20.21 -39.50 21.08
N ALA A 271 -19.19 -40.30 20.74
CA ALA A 271 -19.30 -41.68 20.27
C ALA A 271 -18.74 -42.62 21.35
#